data_AF-A0A7W8QTY3-F1
#
_entry.id   AF-A0A7W8QTY3-F1
#
_cell.length_a   1.000
_cell.length_b   1.000
_cell.length_c   1.000
_cell.angle_alpha   90.00
_cell.angle_beta   90.00
_cell.angle_gamma   90.00
#
_symmetry.space_group_name_H-M   'P 1'
#
loop_
_entity.id
_entity.type
_entity.pdbx_description
1 polymer ?
#
loop_
_entity_poly.entity_id
_entity_poly.type
_entity_poly.pdbx_seq_one_letter_code
_entity_poly.pdbx_strand_id
1 'polypeptide(L)'
;MVFLSNFFILSLQGQMNAATSYHLKYAITGTSSLNYALDFEKVVFSAGDLLAPKGAEVNITLAAKLDFAWVNDAEPDSTNGTDKATLLVYNPTKDKLVTLVAAAPRSAEAYVLSVPGDFSGDGVHAWISFVSADGKQVSDSVYVGEFIVL
;
A
#
# COMPACT_ATOMS: atom_id res chain seq x y z
N MET A 1 -10.39 15.33 0.53
CA MET A 1 -10.71 14.52 1.74
C MET A 1 -11.58 13.30 1.38
N VAL A 2 -11.36 12.69 0.21
CA VAL A 2 -12.04 11.44 -0.24
C VAL A 2 -11.07 10.24 -0.19
N PHE A 3 -9.77 10.53 -0.20
CA PHE A 3 -8.69 9.55 -0.10
C PHE A 3 -8.78 8.68 1.17
N LEU A 4 -8.98 9.26 2.35
CA LEU A 4 -8.96 8.51 3.62
C LEU A 4 -10.16 7.58 3.83
N SER A 5 -11.30 7.82 3.18
CA SER A 5 -12.51 7.00 3.37
C SER A 5 -12.46 5.64 2.66
N ASN A 6 -11.59 5.46 1.66
CA ASN A 6 -11.47 4.22 0.90
C ASN A 6 -10.28 3.33 1.34
N PHE A 7 -9.54 3.70 2.38
CA PHE A 7 -8.30 3.03 2.78
C PHE A 7 -8.48 1.85 3.75
N PHE A 8 -9.65 1.72 4.40
CA PHE A 8 -9.83 0.73 5.46
C PHE A 8 -10.66 -0.47 5.01
N ILE A 9 -9.97 -1.60 4.86
CA ILE A 9 -10.61 -2.91 4.74
C ILE A 9 -10.88 -3.41 6.16
N LEU A 10 -12.15 -3.68 6.45
CA LEU A 10 -12.80 -4.17 7.68
C LEU A 10 -13.40 -3.12 8.65
N SER A 11 -14.68 -3.37 8.89
CA SER A 11 -15.74 -2.50 9.38
C SER A 11 -15.81 -2.37 10.91
N LEU A 12 -14.95 -1.54 11.51
CA LEU A 12 -15.20 -1.06 12.88
C LEU A 12 -14.94 0.45 12.94
N GLN A 13 -16.00 1.21 13.27
CA GLN A 13 -16.00 2.67 13.37
C GLN A 13 -14.84 3.23 14.23
N GLY A 14 -14.37 2.46 15.23
CA GLY A 14 -13.20 2.80 16.05
C GLY A 14 -11.86 2.76 15.29
N GLN A 15 -11.65 1.79 14.39
CA GLN A 15 -10.41 1.67 13.60
C GLN A 15 -10.31 2.78 12.56
N MET A 16 -11.44 3.12 11.91
CA MET A 16 -11.51 4.25 10.97
C MET A 16 -11.23 5.59 11.65
N ASN A 17 -11.71 5.78 12.89
CA ASN A 17 -11.41 6.98 13.68
C ASN A 17 -9.93 7.05 14.07
N ALA A 18 -9.33 5.91 14.46
CA ALA A 18 -7.92 5.84 14.83
C ALA A 18 -7.01 6.18 13.65
N ALA A 19 -7.28 5.61 12.48
CA ALA A 19 -6.53 5.91 11.27
C ALA A 19 -6.67 7.36 10.81
N THR A 20 -7.90 7.87 10.78
CA THR A 20 -8.14 9.27 10.43
C THR A 20 -7.37 10.20 11.38
N SER A 21 -7.41 9.91 12.69
CA SER A 21 -6.64 10.66 13.70
C SER A 21 -5.13 10.58 13.44
N TYR A 22 -4.61 9.40 13.12
CA TYR A 22 -3.20 9.21 12.78
C TYR A 22 -2.81 10.05 11.55
N HIS A 23 -3.54 9.95 10.44
CA HIS A 23 -3.19 10.69 9.22
C HIS A 23 -3.35 12.20 9.39
N LEU A 24 -4.39 12.68 10.08
CA LEU A 24 -4.54 14.10 10.43
C LEU A 24 -3.34 14.63 11.23
N LYS A 25 -2.78 13.80 12.11
CA LYS A 25 -1.67 14.18 12.98
C LYS A 25 -0.30 14.09 12.31
N TYR A 26 -0.09 13.10 11.45
CA TYR A 26 1.24 12.75 10.95
C TYR A 26 1.39 12.91 9.42
N ALA A 27 0.37 12.55 8.64
CA ALA A 27 0.46 12.47 7.18
C ALA A 27 -0.07 13.72 6.46
N ILE A 28 -0.73 14.65 7.16
CA ILE A 28 -1.09 15.95 6.60
C ILE A 28 0.02 16.94 6.93
N THR A 29 0.57 17.53 5.88
CA THR A 29 1.49 18.67 5.94
C THR A 29 0.77 19.94 5.54
N GLY A 30 1.38 21.09 5.83
CA GLY A 30 0.77 22.39 5.60
C GLY A 30 0.24 23.02 6.89
N THR A 31 0.22 24.35 6.91
CA THR A 31 -0.16 25.18 8.08
C THR A 31 -1.44 25.98 7.84
N SER A 32 -2.03 25.87 6.64
CA SER A 32 -3.19 26.65 6.22
C SER A 32 -4.07 25.88 5.21
N SER A 33 -5.31 26.32 5.03
CA SER A 33 -6.27 25.73 4.10
C SER A 33 -5.84 25.73 2.62
N LEU A 34 -4.76 26.44 2.28
CA LEU A 34 -4.24 26.58 0.93
C LEU A 34 -3.01 25.69 0.64
N ASN A 35 -2.42 25.05 1.65
CA ASN A 35 -1.19 24.26 1.49
C ASN A 35 -1.25 22.87 2.13
N TYR A 36 -2.45 22.33 2.35
CA TYR A 36 -2.56 20.94 2.80
C TYR A 36 -2.07 19.99 1.71
N ALA A 37 -1.04 19.22 2.04
CA ALA A 37 -0.49 18.17 1.19
C ALA A 37 -0.32 16.88 1.98
N LEU A 38 -0.43 15.74 1.30
CA LEU A 38 -0.15 14.45 1.91
C LEU A 38 1.35 14.20 1.90
N ASP A 39 1.89 13.86 3.06
CA ASP A 39 3.18 13.21 3.20
C ASP A 39 2.98 11.71 3.00
N PHE A 40 3.18 11.25 1.76
CA PHE A 40 2.91 9.88 1.34
C PHE A 40 3.75 8.84 2.08
N GLU A 41 4.95 9.20 2.54
CA GLU A 41 5.80 8.31 3.35
C GLU A 41 5.16 7.97 4.70
N LYS A 42 4.32 8.88 5.22
CA LYS A 42 3.61 8.70 6.49
C LYS A 42 2.21 8.13 6.32
N VAL A 43 1.79 7.82 5.09
CA VAL A 43 0.49 7.19 4.85
C VAL A 43 0.58 5.70 5.20
N VAL A 44 -0.16 5.31 6.24
CA VAL A 44 -0.37 3.92 6.64
C VAL A 44 -1.77 3.47 6.23
N PHE A 45 -1.90 2.46 5.37
CA PHE A 45 -3.21 1.91 4.96
C PHE A 45 -3.58 0.62 5.69
N SER A 46 -2.59 -0.07 6.25
CA SER A 46 -2.74 -1.31 7.00
C SER A 46 -1.88 -1.21 8.25
N ALA A 47 -2.41 -1.63 9.39
CA ALA A 47 -1.69 -1.64 10.65
C ALA A 47 -2.01 -2.93 11.42
N GLY A 48 -0.98 -3.67 11.85
CA GLY A 48 -1.16 -4.95 12.51
C GLY A 48 0.15 -5.69 12.80
N ASP A 49 0.03 -6.87 13.39
CA ASP A 49 1.15 -7.56 14.06
C ASP A 49 1.92 -8.56 13.17
N LEU A 50 1.50 -8.80 11.91
CA LEU A 50 2.31 -9.60 10.99
C LEU A 50 3.60 -8.87 10.64
N LEU A 51 4.65 -9.65 10.30
CA LEU A 51 5.90 -9.09 9.78
C LEU A 51 5.61 -8.16 8.59
N ALA A 52 6.03 -6.91 8.69
CA ALA A 52 5.91 -5.95 7.61
C ALA A 52 6.72 -6.40 6.38
N PRO A 53 6.34 -5.95 5.16
CA PRO A 53 7.14 -6.19 3.97
C PRO A 53 8.59 -5.73 4.11
N LYS A 54 9.53 -6.61 3.79
CA LYS A 54 10.96 -6.35 3.85
C LYS A 54 11.55 -6.27 2.45
N GLY A 55 12.43 -5.30 2.23
CA GLY A 55 13.10 -5.12 0.93
C GLY A 55 12.11 -4.91 -0.22
N ALA A 56 10.98 -4.25 0.05
CA ALA A 56 9.99 -3.98 -0.98
C ALA A 56 10.54 -3.01 -2.01
N GLU A 57 10.38 -3.34 -3.28
CA GLU A 57 10.79 -2.51 -4.41
C GLU A 57 9.77 -2.60 -5.55
N VAL A 58 9.75 -1.57 -6.40
CA VAL A 58 8.94 -1.55 -7.62
C VAL A 58 9.84 -1.18 -8.79
N ASN A 59 9.73 -1.97 -9.86
CA ASN A 59 10.31 -1.66 -11.16
C ASN A 59 9.20 -1.41 -12.18
N ILE A 60 9.46 -0.50 -13.13
CA ILE A 60 8.53 -0.20 -14.22
C ILE A 60 9.18 -0.67 -15.52
N THR A 61 8.85 -1.89 -15.98
CA THR A 61 9.45 -2.47 -17.19
C THR A 61 8.50 -2.52 -18.38
N LEU A 62 7.18 -2.49 -18.12
CA LEU A 62 6.14 -2.60 -19.13
C LEU A 62 5.08 -1.51 -18.95
N ALA A 63 4.43 -1.15 -20.05
CA ALA A 63 3.37 -0.14 -20.04
C ALA A 63 2.23 -0.55 -19.09
N ALA A 64 1.76 0.42 -18.31
CA ALA A 64 0.67 0.26 -17.33
C ALA A 64 0.86 -0.91 -16.33
N LYS A 65 2.11 -1.24 -15.99
CA LYS A 65 2.45 -2.32 -15.05
C LYS A 65 3.50 -1.86 -14.04
N LEU A 66 3.29 -2.26 -12.78
CA LEU A 66 4.25 -2.11 -11.69
C LEU A 66 4.70 -3.49 -11.26
N ASP A 67 6.00 -3.76 -11.38
CA ASP A 67 6.62 -5.02 -10.99
C ASP A 67 7.07 -4.91 -9.54
N PHE A 68 6.22 -5.36 -8.62
CA PHE A 68 6.56 -5.42 -7.20
C PHE A 68 7.47 -6.61 -6.92
N ALA A 69 8.48 -6.40 -6.09
CA ALA A 69 9.28 -7.46 -5.49
C ALA A 69 9.46 -7.21 -3.99
N TRP A 70 9.70 -8.28 -3.23
CA TRP A 70 9.92 -8.25 -1.78
C TRP A 70 10.70 -9.48 -1.34
N VAL A 71 11.22 -9.45 -0.11
CA VAL A 71 11.93 -10.58 0.50
C VAL A 71 10.97 -11.46 1.30
N ASN A 72 11.05 -12.77 1.13
CA ASN A 72 10.43 -13.70 2.07
C ASN A 72 11.31 -13.89 3.31
N ASP A 73 10.93 -13.23 4.40
CA ASP A 73 11.58 -13.31 5.72
C ASP A 73 10.72 -14.04 6.76
N ALA A 74 9.69 -14.79 6.31
CA ALA A 74 8.90 -15.60 7.21
C ALA A 74 9.69 -16.86 7.62
N GLU A 75 9.76 -17.10 8.93
CA GLU A 75 10.39 -18.31 9.47
C GLU A 75 9.58 -19.57 9.10
N PRO A 76 10.24 -20.73 8.88
CA PRO A 76 9.57 -21.97 8.47
C PRO A 76 8.47 -22.47 9.43
N ASP A 77 8.57 -22.13 10.71
CA ASP A 77 7.63 -22.51 11.78
C ASP A 77 6.55 -21.44 12.06
N SER A 78 6.54 -20.34 11.30
CA SER A 78 5.56 -19.25 11.40
C SER A 78 4.41 -19.41 10.39
N THR A 79 4.19 -18.42 9.54
CA THR A 79 3.27 -18.49 8.38
C THR A 79 3.89 -19.25 7.22
N ASN A 80 5.19 -19.57 7.30
CA ASN A 80 5.98 -20.24 6.25
C ASN A 80 5.80 -19.58 4.87
N GLY A 81 5.76 -18.24 4.87
CA GLY A 81 5.63 -17.43 3.65
C GLY A 81 4.24 -17.45 2.99
N THR A 82 3.20 -17.96 3.67
CA THR A 82 1.85 -18.06 3.09
C THR A 82 1.02 -16.79 3.16
N ASP A 83 1.44 -15.79 3.95
CA ASP A 83 0.81 -14.47 3.99
C ASP A 83 0.78 -13.87 2.59
N LYS A 84 -0.32 -13.24 2.20
CA LYS A 84 -0.50 -12.73 0.85
C LYS A 84 -0.27 -11.23 0.79
N ALA A 85 0.44 -10.76 -0.23
CA ALA A 85 0.69 -9.35 -0.45
C ALA A 85 -0.62 -8.60 -0.75
N THR A 86 -0.79 -7.44 -0.14
CA THR A 86 -1.79 -6.43 -0.51
C THR A 86 -1.05 -5.23 -1.07
N LEU A 87 -1.38 -4.86 -2.31
CA LEU A 87 -0.70 -3.83 -3.08
C LEU A 87 -1.62 -2.63 -3.25
N LEU A 88 -1.07 -1.43 -3.13
CA LEU A 88 -1.82 -0.19 -3.29
C LEU A 88 -1.00 0.81 -4.11
N VAL A 89 -1.64 1.41 -5.11
CA VAL A 89 -1.04 2.41 -6.00
C VAL A 89 -1.98 3.60 -6.12
N TYR A 90 -1.48 4.79 -5.84
CA TYR A 90 -2.24 6.04 -5.94
C TYR A 90 -1.65 6.95 -7.00
N ASN A 91 -2.50 7.44 -7.90
CA ASN A 91 -2.17 8.47 -8.88
C ASN A 91 -2.75 9.82 -8.40
N PRO A 92 -1.91 10.75 -7.90
CA PRO A 92 -2.36 12.06 -7.43
C PRO A 92 -2.88 12.96 -8.56
N THR A 93 -2.35 12.85 -9.78
CA THR A 93 -2.82 13.64 -10.94
C THR A 93 -4.28 13.37 -11.25
N LYS A 94 -4.72 12.13 -11.07
CA LYS A 94 -6.08 11.68 -11.39
C LYS A 94 -6.97 11.46 -10.17
N ASP A 95 -6.42 11.59 -8.98
CA ASP A 95 -7.07 11.20 -7.71
C ASP A 95 -7.66 9.78 -7.80
N LYS A 96 -6.87 8.83 -8.32
CA LYS A 96 -7.30 7.45 -8.54
C LYS A 96 -6.43 6.46 -7.78
N LEU A 97 -7.09 5.46 -7.20
CA LEU A 97 -6.47 4.39 -6.41
C LEU A 97 -6.66 3.05 -7.11
N VAL A 98 -5.60 2.24 -7.13
CA VAL A 98 -5.63 0.83 -7.49
C VAL A 98 -5.25 0.04 -6.25
N THR A 99 -6.08 -0.91 -5.86
CA THR A 99 -5.83 -1.79 -4.71
C THR A 99 -6.05 -3.23 -5.12
N LEU A 100 -5.09 -4.08 -4.78
CA LEU A 100 -5.21 -5.52 -4.96
C LEU A 100 -4.90 -6.21 -3.64
N VAL A 101 -5.92 -6.86 -3.08
CA VAL A 101 -5.83 -7.55 -1.78
C VAL A 101 -5.48 -9.00 -2.00
N ALA A 102 -4.57 -9.52 -1.17
CA ALA A 102 -4.20 -10.93 -1.16
C ALA A 102 -3.74 -11.49 -2.53
N ALA A 103 -2.89 -10.73 -3.24
CA ALA A 103 -2.45 -10.97 -4.61
C ALA A 103 -1.64 -12.26 -4.80
N ALA A 104 -0.55 -12.40 -4.03
CA ALA A 104 0.37 -13.53 -4.11
C ALA A 104 0.97 -13.82 -2.73
N PRO A 105 1.33 -15.08 -2.42
CA PRO A 105 1.96 -15.43 -1.15
C PRO A 105 3.33 -14.73 -1.01
N ARG A 106 3.78 -14.47 0.21
CA ARG A 106 5.08 -13.87 0.54
C ARG A 106 6.20 -14.69 -0.10
N SER A 107 6.06 -16.00 -0.12
CA SER A 107 7.00 -16.93 -0.77
C SER A 107 7.11 -16.79 -2.30
N ALA A 108 6.21 -16.05 -2.96
CA ALA A 108 6.33 -15.76 -4.39
C ALA A 108 7.36 -14.67 -4.69
N GLU A 109 7.68 -13.82 -3.70
CA GLU A 109 8.68 -12.75 -3.75
C GLU A 109 8.45 -11.65 -4.80
N ALA A 110 7.42 -11.79 -5.65
CA ALA A 110 7.07 -10.81 -6.67
C ALA A 110 5.59 -10.88 -7.09
N TYR A 111 5.09 -9.75 -7.62
CA TYR A 111 3.80 -9.68 -8.31
C TYR A 111 3.78 -8.51 -9.31
N VAL A 112 3.20 -8.73 -10.49
CA VAL A 112 3.02 -7.69 -11.51
C VAL A 112 1.62 -7.12 -11.42
N LEU A 113 1.50 -5.91 -10.87
CA LEU A 113 0.23 -5.21 -10.77
C LEU A 113 -0.06 -4.43 -12.05
N SER A 114 -1.22 -4.67 -12.66
CA SER A 114 -1.69 -3.85 -13.79
C SER A 114 -2.47 -2.64 -13.26
N VAL A 115 -2.17 -1.46 -13.81
CA VAL A 115 -2.89 -0.22 -13.54
C VAL A 115 -3.67 0.22 -14.79
N PRO A 116 -4.64 1.15 -14.68
CA PRO A 116 -5.30 1.73 -15.84
C PRO A 116 -4.31 2.32 -16.85
N GLY A 117 -4.52 2.07 -18.14
CA GLY A 117 -3.62 2.57 -19.19
C GLY A 117 -3.57 4.10 -19.29
N ASP A 118 -4.57 4.80 -18.75
CA ASP A 118 -4.56 6.26 -18.68
C ASP A 118 -3.56 6.81 -17.65
N PHE A 119 -2.90 5.96 -16.84
CA PHE A 119 -1.83 6.36 -15.91
C PHE A 119 -0.48 6.57 -16.60
N SER A 120 -0.30 6.14 -17.85
CA SER A 120 0.95 6.31 -18.59
C SER A 120 1.40 7.78 -18.60
N GLY A 121 2.65 8.01 -18.21
CA GLY A 121 3.27 9.33 -18.05
C GLY A 121 3.03 10.01 -16.70
N ASP A 122 2.14 9.49 -15.85
CA ASP A 122 1.89 10.05 -14.53
C ASP A 122 2.83 9.47 -13.46
N GLY A 123 3.11 10.30 -12.44
CA GLY A 123 3.68 9.84 -11.18
C GLY A 123 2.64 9.13 -10.34
N VAL A 124 3.03 8.00 -9.74
CA VAL A 124 2.21 7.22 -8.82
C VAL A 124 2.99 6.86 -7.56
N HIS A 125 2.30 6.83 -6.44
CA HIS A 125 2.83 6.37 -5.15
C HIS A 125 2.42 4.93 -4.90
N ALA A 126 3.34 4.10 -4.41
CA ALA A 126 3.10 2.67 -4.18
C ALA A 126 3.34 2.25 -2.73
N TRP A 127 2.50 1.33 -2.24
CA TRP A 127 2.62 0.72 -0.92
C TRP A 127 2.34 -0.79 -1.00
N ILE A 128 2.85 -1.51 -0.01
CA ILE A 128 2.62 -2.94 0.18
C ILE A 128 2.35 -3.25 1.66
N SER A 129 1.50 -4.23 1.93
CA SER A 129 1.36 -4.89 3.24
C SER A 129 1.15 -6.38 3.04
N PHE A 130 1.12 -7.15 4.13
CA PHE A 130 0.74 -8.55 4.12
C PHE A 130 -0.57 -8.78 4.86
N VAL A 131 -1.33 -9.78 4.41
CA VAL A 131 -2.51 -10.32 5.09
C VAL A 131 -2.34 -11.82 5.26
N SER A 132 -2.71 -12.37 6.41
CA SER A 132 -2.60 -13.81 6.68
C SER A 132 -3.41 -14.63 5.67
N ALA A 133 -3.02 -15.89 5.46
CA ALA A 133 -3.69 -16.77 4.51
C ALA A 133 -5.20 -16.93 4.77
N ASP A 134 -5.63 -16.81 6.03
CA ASP A 134 -7.03 -16.85 6.46
C ASP A 134 -7.73 -15.47 6.49
N GLY A 135 -7.02 -14.40 6.14
CA GLY A 135 -7.56 -13.04 6.02
C GLY A 135 -7.76 -12.28 7.34
N LYS A 136 -7.31 -12.83 8.48
CA LYS A 136 -7.65 -12.29 9.81
C LYS A 136 -6.60 -11.37 10.41
N GLN A 137 -5.35 -11.51 10.01
CA GLN A 137 -4.24 -10.70 10.51
C GLN A 137 -3.62 -9.95 9.36
N VAL A 138 -3.09 -8.76 9.64
CA VAL A 138 -2.40 -7.92 8.67
C VAL A 138 -1.08 -7.45 9.25
N SER A 139 -0.17 -7.01 8.39
CA SER A 139 1.02 -6.28 8.80
C SER A 139 0.79 -4.78 8.72
N ASP A 140 1.70 -4.02 9.30
CA ASP A 140 1.90 -2.63 8.91
C ASP A 140 2.20 -2.51 7.40
N SER A 141 1.65 -1.48 6.75
CA SER A 141 1.97 -1.14 5.37
C SER A 141 3.28 -0.38 5.26
N VAL A 142 4.03 -0.64 4.19
CA VAL A 142 5.28 0.05 3.85
C VAL A 142 5.07 0.87 2.58
N TYR A 143 5.48 2.13 2.63
CA TYR A 143 5.61 2.96 1.43
C TYR A 143 6.85 2.54 0.66
N VAL A 144 6.68 2.26 -0.63
CA VAL A 144 7.77 1.77 -1.50
C VAL A 144 8.44 2.94 -2.23
N GLY A 145 7.66 3.94 -2.66
CA GLY A 145 8.19 5.08 -3.38
C GLY A 145 7.22 5.70 -4.37
N GLU A 146 7.74 6.66 -5.13
CA GLU A 146 7.09 7.31 -6.26
C GLU A 146 7.71 6.81 -7.57
N PHE A 147 6.88 6.51 -8.56
CA PHE A 147 7.28 5.93 -9.83
C PHE A 147 6.54 6.59 -10.99
N ILE A 148 7.20 6.77 -12.14
CA ILE A 148 6.54 7.19 -13.37
C ILE A 148 6.07 5.95 -14.13
N VAL A 149 4.78 5.88 -14.43
CA VAL A 149 4.20 4.76 -15.20
C VAL A 149 4.57 4.90 -16.68
N LEU A 150 5.01 3.81 -17.31
CA LEU A 150 5.24 3.71 -18.75
C LEU A 150 3.91 3.64 -19.53
#